data_AF-A0A5M7B9Z9-F1
#
_entry.id   AF-A0A5M7B9Z9-F1
#
_cell.length_a   1.000
_cell.length_b   1.000
_cell.length_c   1.000
_cell.angle_alpha   90.00
_cell.angle_beta   90.00
_cell.angle_gamma   90.00
#
_symmetry.space_group_name_H-M   'P 1'
#
loop_
_entity.id
_entity.type
_entity.pdbx_description
1 polymer ?
#
loop_
_entity_poly.entity_id
_entity_poly.type
_entity_poly.pdbx_seq_one_letter_code
_entity_poly.pdbx_strand_id
1 'polypeptide(L)'
;MLAYAVRFKINEIVLYYPNMLSTSIEGTTEINITDEFAKDENIQIRACQLPIINRELFKKDIQNKQTLQLEFEAVKIELIGKIEASLKFI
;
A
#
# COMPACT_ATOMS: atom_id res chain seq x y z
N MET A 1 12.76 -6.06 -6.80
CA MET A 1 12.18 -6.92 -5.74
C MET A 1 12.09 -8.37 -6.17
N LEU A 2 11.48 -8.70 -7.33
CA LEU A 2 11.35 -10.08 -7.81
C LEU A 2 12.68 -10.87 -7.86
N ALA A 3 13.74 -10.33 -8.47
CA ALA A 3 15.04 -11.02 -8.52
C ALA A 3 15.63 -11.35 -7.13
N TYR A 4 15.36 -10.52 -6.13
CA TYR A 4 15.76 -10.79 -4.75
C TYR A 4 14.87 -11.86 -4.12
N ALA A 5 13.55 -11.83 -4.38
CA ALA A 5 12.63 -12.84 -3.89
C ALA A 5 13.00 -14.24 -4.39
N VAL A 6 13.32 -14.37 -5.69
CA VAL A 6 13.83 -15.64 -6.26
C VAL A 6 15.14 -16.06 -5.57
N ARG A 7 16.10 -15.14 -5.42
CA ARG A 7 17.41 -15.45 -4.80
C ARG A 7 17.29 -15.91 -3.34
N PHE A 8 16.34 -15.34 -2.60
CA PHE A 8 16.16 -15.61 -1.18
C PHE A 8 14.99 -16.56 -0.86
N LYS A 9 14.38 -17.17 -1.88
CA LYS A 9 13.24 -18.10 -1.75
C LYS A 9 12.07 -17.49 -0.99
N ILE A 10 11.71 -16.27 -1.38
CA ILE A 10 10.57 -15.54 -0.82
C ILE A 10 9.35 -15.83 -1.69
N ASN A 11 8.29 -16.32 -1.05
CA ASN A 11 7.05 -16.75 -1.70
C ASN A 11 6.05 -15.59 -1.88
N GLU A 12 6.24 -14.50 -1.13
CA GLU A 12 5.33 -13.36 -1.12
C GLU A 12 6.06 -12.02 -1.04
N ILE A 13 5.65 -11.07 -1.88
CA ILE A 13 6.10 -9.69 -1.85
C ILE A 13 4.89 -8.79 -1.67
N VAL A 14 4.85 -8.03 -0.58
CA VAL A 14 3.85 -6.97 -0.39
C VAL A 14 4.50 -5.61 -0.62
N LEU A 15 3.95 -4.85 -1.56
CA LEU A 15 4.39 -3.51 -1.93
C LEU A 15 3.37 -2.49 -1.43
N TYR A 16 3.80 -1.60 -0.54
CA TYR A 16 2.97 -0.51 -0.04
C TYR A 16 3.34 0.79 -0.75
N TYR A 17 2.34 1.41 -1.39
CA TYR A 17 2.49 2.68 -2.08
C TYR A 17 1.60 3.75 -1.45
N PRO A 18 2.02 5.02 -1.43
CA PRO A 18 1.14 6.11 -1.05
C PRO A 18 -0.10 6.16 -1.95
N ASN A 19 -1.23 6.58 -1.38
CA ASN A 19 -2.41 6.97 -2.14
C ASN A 19 -2.09 8.16 -3.06
N MET A 20 -2.72 8.19 -4.23
CA MET A 20 -2.54 9.27 -5.20
C MET A 20 -3.34 10.52 -4.80
N LEU A 21 -2.87 11.70 -5.22
CA LEU A 21 -3.62 12.96 -5.07
C LEU A 21 -4.89 12.98 -5.94
N SER A 22 -4.87 12.30 -7.10
CA SER A 22 -6.05 12.10 -7.94
C SER A 22 -7.05 11.14 -7.28
N THR A 23 -8.34 11.43 -7.43
CA THR A 23 -9.45 10.60 -6.92
C THR A 23 -9.68 9.31 -7.72
N SER A 24 -8.67 8.80 -8.41
CA SER A 24 -8.73 7.47 -9.02
C SER A 24 -8.97 6.44 -7.93
N ILE A 25 -9.82 5.45 -8.23
CA ILE A 25 -10.17 4.36 -7.31
C ILE A 25 -8.89 3.78 -6.71
N GLU A 26 -8.76 3.86 -5.39
CA GLU A 26 -7.70 3.20 -4.65
C GLU A 26 -7.87 1.71 -4.82
N GLY A 27 -6.96 1.10 -5.56
CA GLY A 27 -7.00 -0.32 -5.88
C GLY A 27 -5.90 -1.08 -5.15
N THR A 28 -6.24 -2.26 -4.63
CA THR A 28 -5.26 -3.32 -4.42
C THR A 28 -5.06 -4.00 -5.77
N THR A 29 -3.80 -4.08 -6.23
CA THR A 29 -3.45 -4.85 -7.44
C THR A 29 -2.69 -6.09 -7.00
N GLU A 30 -3.15 -7.25 -7.42
CA GLU A 30 -2.48 -8.52 -7.18
C GLU A 30 -1.91 -9.05 -8.50
N ILE A 31 -0.66 -9.49 -8.45
CA ILE A 31 0.06 -10.09 -9.57
C ILE A 31 0.67 -11.39 -9.06
N ASN A 32 0.22 -12.51 -9.61
CA ASN A 32 0.81 -13.82 -9.35
C ASN A 32 1.85 -14.11 -10.44
N ILE A 33 3.09 -14.37 -10.05
CA ILE A 33 4.19 -14.70 -10.96
C ILE A 33 4.66 -16.12 -10.67
N THR A 34 4.60 -16.98 -11.67
CA THR A 34 5.17 -18.32 -11.63
C THR A 34 6.53 -18.30 -12.32
N ASP A 35 7.60 -18.70 -11.62
CA ASP A 35 8.92 -18.82 -12.22
C ASP A 35 9.15 -20.24 -12.76
N GLU A 36 9.02 -20.39 -14.08
CA GLU A 36 9.25 -21.66 -14.79
C GLU A 36 10.72 -22.15 -14.70
N PHE A 37 11.68 -21.24 -14.44
CA PHE A 37 13.09 -21.57 -14.34
C PHE A 37 13.52 -21.98 -12.91
N ALA A 38 12.68 -21.71 -11.91
CA ALA A 38 12.93 -21.99 -10.51
C ALA A 38 12.07 -23.13 -9.95
N LYS A 39 11.84 -24.20 -10.73
CA LYS A 39 11.05 -25.39 -10.31
C LYS A 39 9.60 -25.06 -9.91
N ASP A 40 8.93 -24.19 -10.66
CA ASP A 40 7.55 -23.76 -10.41
C ASP A 40 7.34 -23.07 -9.05
N GLU A 41 8.35 -22.38 -8.53
CA GLU A 41 8.15 -21.52 -7.36
C GLU A 41 7.18 -20.37 -7.72
N ASN A 42 6.02 -20.36 -7.06
CA ASN A 42 5.02 -19.30 -7.19
C ASN A 42 5.38 -18.15 -6.25
N ILE A 43 5.63 -16.98 -6.82
CA ILE A 43 5.84 -15.74 -6.10
C ILE A 43 4.60 -14.87 -6.26
N GLN A 44 3.88 -14.68 -5.17
CA GLN A 44 2.75 -13.76 -5.12
C GLN A 44 3.24 -12.35 -4.86
N ILE A 45 2.86 -11.40 -5.71
CA ILE A 45 3.16 -9.97 -5.53
C ILE A 45 1.85 -9.22 -5.33
N ARG A 46 1.73 -8.50 -4.22
CA ARG A 46 0.55 -7.71 -3.89
C ARG A 46 0.96 -6.25 -3.74
N ALA A 47 0.33 -5.36 -4.49
CA ALA A 47 0.51 -3.93 -4.39
C ALA A 47 -0.73 -3.30 -3.76
N CYS A 48 -0.53 -2.66 -2.61
CA CYS A 48 -1.57 -2.02 -1.83
C CYS A 48 -1.31 -0.52 -1.77
N GLN A 49 -2.30 0.29 -2.13
CA GLN A 49 -2.26 1.72 -1.84
C GLN A 49 -2.65 1.97 -0.38
N LEU A 50 -1.83 2.74 0.33
CA LEU A 50 -2.03 3.12 1.72
C LEU A 50 -2.33 4.61 1.83
N PRO A 51 -3.21 5.02 2.76
CA PRO A 51 -3.52 6.42 3.01
C PRO A 51 -2.36 7.06 3.77
N ILE A 52 -1.44 7.67 3.02
CA ILE A 52 -0.27 8.39 3.56
C ILE A 52 -0.47 9.90 3.39
N ILE A 53 -1.12 10.31 2.30
CA ILE A 53 -1.40 11.70 1.98
C ILE A 53 -2.78 12.07 2.52
N ASN A 54 -2.85 13.06 3.41
CA ASN A 54 -4.12 13.69 3.77
C ASN A 54 -4.61 14.55 2.59
N ARG A 55 -5.55 14.02 1.79
CA ARG A 55 -6.14 14.74 0.66
C ARG A 55 -6.96 15.96 1.07
N GLU A 56 -7.47 15.98 2.29
CA GLU A 56 -8.25 17.12 2.79
C GLU A 56 -7.41 18.38 2.76
N LEU A 57 -6.11 18.29 3.12
CA LEU A 57 -5.16 19.41 3.08
C LEU A 57 -5.05 20.12 1.73
N PHE A 58 -5.45 19.46 0.64
CA PHE A 58 -5.38 19.98 -0.72
C PHE A 58 -6.73 20.52 -1.23
N LYS A 59 -7.81 20.41 -0.44
CA LYS A 59 -9.10 21.00 -0.78
C LYS A 59 -9.02 22.52 -0.59
N LYS A 60 -9.50 23.28 -1.58
CA LYS A 60 -9.68 24.72 -1.44
C LYS A 60 -10.62 24.96 -0.25
N ASP A 61 -10.23 25.89 0.63
CA ASP A 61 -10.96 26.36 1.83
C ASP A 61 -10.58 25.76 3.20
N ILE A 62 -9.47 25.02 3.33
CA ILE A 62 -8.96 24.71 4.66
C ILE A 62 -8.38 25.96 5.33
N GLN A 63 -9.18 26.52 6.25
CA GLN A 63 -8.74 27.45 7.27
C GLN A 63 -7.92 26.65 8.29
N ASN A 64 -6.62 26.52 8.02
CA ASN A 64 -5.70 25.72 8.82
C ASN A 64 -5.50 26.35 10.21
N LYS A 65 -6.39 26.01 11.16
CA LYS A 65 -6.40 26.53 12.53
C LYS A 65 -5.85 25.53 13.56
N GLN A 66 -5.51 24.32 13.12
CA GLN A 66 -5.02 23.23 13.96
C GLN A 66 -3.55 22.92 13.68
N THR A 67 -2.92 22.14 14.57
CA THR A 67 -1.56 21.66 14.34
C THR A 67 -1.55 20.57 13.27
N LEU A 68 -0.49 20.51 12.46
CA LEU A 68 -0.33 19.51 11.41
C LEU A 68 -0.51 18.07 11.92
N GLN A 69 -0.15 17.80 13.17
CA GLN A 69 -0.35 16.48 13.78
C GLN A 69 -1.83 16.08 13.85
N LEU A 70 -2.71 17.00 14.27
CA LEU A 70 -4.14 16.74 14.40
C LEU A 70 -4.78 16.45 13.04
N GLU A 71 -4.33 17.13 12.00
CA GLU A 71 -4.77 16.92 10.62
C GLU A 71 -4.48 15.48 10.12
N PHE A 72 -3.51 14.77 10.72
CA PHE A 72 -3.14 13.42 10.29
C PHE A 72 -3.72 12.30 11.16
N GLU A 73 -4.42 12.59 12.26
CA GLU A 73 -4.95 11.53 13.13
C GLU A 73 -5.96 10.63 12.41
N ALA A 74 -6.82 11.20 11.57
CA ALA A 74 -7.75 10.42 10.75
C ALA A 74 -7.01 9.52 9.74
N VAL A 75 -5.99 10.07 9.05
CA VAL A 75 -5.16 9.34 8.09
C VAL A 75 -4.41 8.19 8.77
N LYS A 76 -3.90 8.42 9.99
CA LYS A 76 -3.22 7.39 10.78
C LYS A 76 -4.14 6.23 11.14
N ILE A 77 -5.36 6.51 11.59
CA ILE A 77 -6.34 5.45 11.90
C ILE A 77 -6.67 4.65 10.64
N GLU A 78 -6.88 5.33 9.51
CA GLU A 78 -7.13 4.67 8.22
C GLU A 78 -5.94 3.81 7.77
N LEU A 79 -4.72 4.32 7.94
CA LEU A 79 -3.48 3.62 7.61
C LEU A 79 -3.33 2.32 8.40
N ILE A 80 -3.57 2.36 9.71
CA ILE A 80 -3.55 1.18 10.59
C ILE A 80 -4.54 0.15 10.05
N GLY A 81 -5.79 0.55 9.80
CA GLY A 81 -6.83 -0.35 9.29
C GLY A 81 -6.47 -0.98 7.94
N LYS A 82 -5.86 -0.21 7.01
CA LYS A 82 -5.44 -0.71 5.70
C LYS A 82 -4.26 -1.68 5.79
N ILE A 83 -3.29 -1.43 6.67
CA ILE A 83 -2.16 -2.34 6.92
C ILE A 83 -2.66 -3.63 7.57
N GLU A 84 -3.54 -3.55 8.58
CA GLU A 84 -4.12 -4.74 9.19
C GLU A 84 -4.92 -5.56 8.18
N ALA A 85 -5.67 -4.90 7.29
CA ALA A 85 -6.41 -5.58 6.23
C ALA A 85 -5.49 -6.26 5.21
N SER A 86 -4.36 -5.67 4.83
CA SER A 86 -3.43 -6.29 3.89
C SER A 86 -2.71 -7.51 4.47
N LEU A 87 -2.52 -7.54 5.80
CA LEU A 87 -1.89 -8.65 6.51
C LEU A 87 -2.83 -9.85 6.75
N LYS A 88 -4.16 -9.66 6.78
CA LYS A 88 -5.15 -10.75 7.01
C LYS A 88 -5.27 -11.79 5.87
N PHE A 89 -4.48 -11.63 4.81
CA PHE A 89 -4.41 -12.54 3.67
C PHE A 89 -3.17 -13.46 3.73
N ILE A 90 -2.38 -13.35 4.80
CA ILE A 90 -1.26 -14.24 5.17
C ILE A 90 -1.80 -15.37 6.04
#